data_AF-A0A1S1HNP8-F1
#
_entry.id   AF-A0A1S1HNP8-F1
#
_cell.length_a   1.000
_cell.length_b   1.000
_cell.length_c   1.000
_cell.angle_alpha   90.00
_cell.angle_beta   90.00
_cell.angle_gamma   90.00
#
_symmetry.space_group_name_H-M   'P 1'
#
loop_
_entity.id
_entity.type
_entity.pdbx_description
1 polymer ?
#
loop_
_entity_poly.entity_id
_entity_poly.type
_entity_poly.pdbx_seq_one_letter_code
_entity_poly.pdbx_strand_id
1 'polypeptide(L)'
;MDILPVQNNLQLSDKVLNAFPQRALTLTPLSGDGGMLRSLFLIIVMVILTAFCAYQLPNIAYDYKIGQNAIPVDADVDGSCKTSLLVITNCSVDLHYKRNAVSHNFTFLGLNGKDIAVMPLMDATDNSKLTVDVAVDSVMIRFITTIVLIGLFIFCIFFFIRAQIRISKMRKELLSVGSQPLKLIAIPAKVINANRQIIATYKRELDGKQISTGYSGKKKSAPIVLESNGATYVLAVASAQQNIPYVLDFPMQRIQATPEEVQHFHDVLQEEGII
;
A
#
# COMPACT_ATOMS: atom_id res chain seq x y z
N MET A 1 -20.38 38.18 -1.39
CA MET A 1 -19.30 39.07 -0.93
C MET A 1 -18.88 38.49 0.41
N ASP A 2 -17.81 37.73 0.57
CA ASP A 2 -16.56 37.69 -0.18
C ASP A 2 -16.03 36.24 -0.24
N ILE A 3 -15.63 35.81 -1.43
CA ILE A 3 -14.87 34.56 -1.60
C ILE A 3 -13.42 35.00 -1.81
N LEU A 4 -12.64 35.03 -0.73
CA LEU A 4 -11.19 35.22 -0.75
C LEU A 4 -10.52 34.09 0.05
N PRO A 5 -9.33 33.60 -0.33
CA PRO A 5 -8.57 33.86 -1.55
C PRO A 5 -8.54 32.64 -2.49
N VAL A 6 -8.62 32.94 -3.77
CA VAL A 6 -8.09 32.15 -4.88
C VAL A 6 -6.71 31.63 -4.46
N GLN A 7 -6.51 30.31 -4.52
CA GLN A 7 -5.17 29.70 -4.45
C GLN A 7 -4.21 30.54 -5.30
N ASN A 8 -2.96 30.75 -4.88
CA ASN A 8 -1.90 31.40 -5.67
C ASN A 8 -1.65 30.62 -6.98
N ASN A 9 -2.60 30.70 -7.90
CA ASN A 9 -2.64 30.02 -9.16
C ASN A 9 -1.81 30.86 -10.11
N LEU A 10 -0.91 30.21 -10.83
CA LEU A 10 -0.19 30.89 -11.88
C LEU A 10 -1.20 31.32 -12.94
N GLN A 11 -1.19 32.60 -13.30
CA GLN A 11 -2.07 33.12 -14.34
C GLN A 11 -1.56 32.59 -15.69
N LEU A 12 -2.38 31.77 -16.35
CA LEU A 12 -2.07 31.21 -17.66
C LEU A 12 -2.32 32.25 -18.75
N SER A 13 -1.53 32.18 -19.83
CA SER A 13 -1.71 33.01 -21.04
C SER A 13 -3.08 32.74 -21.67
N ASP A 14 -3.73 33.79 -22.19
CA ASP A 14 -5.05 33.70 -22.84
C ASP A 14 -5.01 32.72 -24.02
N LYS A 15 -3.87 32.57 -24.70
CA LYS A 15 -3.68 31.56 -25.75
C LYS A 15 -3.84 30.14 -25.23
N VAL A 16 -3.21 29.81 -24.09
CA VAL A 16 -3.29 28.49 -23.46
C VAL A 16 -4.70 28.22 -22.96
N LEU A 17 -5.36 29.25 -22.41
CA LEU A 17 -6.75 29.14 -21.96
C LEU A 17 -7.72 28.90 -23.13
N ASN A 18 -7.50 29.57 -24.26
CA ASN A 18 -8.34 29.44 -25.46
C ASN A 18 -8.11 28.13 -26.22
N ALA A 19 -6.90 27.57 -26.15
CA ALA A 19 -6.56 26.28 -26.73
C ALA A 19 -7.19 25.09 -25.97
N PHE A 20 -7.63 25.31 -24.73
CA PHE A 20 -8.26 24.28 -23.92
C PHE A 20 -9.70 23.98 -24.40
N PRO A 21 -10.13 22.70 -24.45
CA PRO A 21 -11.47 22.36 -24.96
C PRO A 21 -12.60 23.04 -24.18
N GLN A 22 -13.45 23.78 -24.89
CA GLN A 22 -14.58 24.54 -24.31
C GLN A 22 -15.89 23.76 -24.23
N ARG A 23 -15.94 22.55 -24.81
CA ARG A 23 -17.12 21.68 -24.76
C ARG A 23 -17.37 21.16 -23.33
N ALA A 24 -18.56 20.59 -23.10
CA ALA A 24 -18.81 19.85 -21.87
C ALA A 24 -17.89 18.63 -21.79
N LEU A 25 -17.08 18.57 -20.74
CA LEU A 25 -16.10 17.50 -20.52
C LEU A 25 -16.56 16.62 -19.35
N THR A 26 -16.27 15.33 -19.43
CA THR A 26 -16.60 14.36 -18.38
C THR A 26 -15.31 13.86 -17.76
N LEU A 27 -15.18 14.05 -16.44
CA LEU A 27 -14.01 13.60 -15.69
C LEU A 27 -14.02 12.08 -15.55
N THR A 28 -12.89 11.45 -15.86
CA THR A 28 -12.65 10.04 -15.61
C THR A 28 -11.56 9.83 -14.55
N PRO A 29 -11.70 8.83 -13.68
CA PRO A 29 -10.65 8.47 -12.74
C PRO A 29 -9.46 7.89 -13.52
N LEU A 30 -8.25 8.37 -13.22
CA LEU A 30 -7.04 7.82 -13.82
C LEU A 30 -6.57 6.59 -13.05
N SER A 31 -5.80 5.73 -13.73
CA SER A 31 -5.22 4.52 -13.14
C SER A 31 -4.31 4.79 -11.93
N GLY A 32 -3.82 6.03 -11.79
CA GLY A 32 -3.07 6.54 -10.65
C GLY A 32 -3.89 6.89 -9.40
N ASP A 33 -5.21 7.01 -9.51
CA ASP A 33 -6.09 7.50 -8.44
C ASP A 33 -6.50 6.40 -7.43
N GLY A 34 -5.83 5.24 -7.45
CA GLY A 34 -6.10 4.10 -6.57
C GLY A 34 -6.66 2.89 -7.32
N GLY A 35 -5.78 2.15 -7.99
CA GLY A 35 -6.15 1.01 -8.81
C GLY A 35 -6.62 -0.22 -8.02
N MET A 36 -7.58 -0.95 -8.59
CA MET A 36 -8.10 -2.24 -8.13
C MET A 36 -6.98 -3.26 -7.84
N LEU A 37 -5.91 -3.25 -8.64
CA LEU A 37 -4.73 -4.11 -8.46
C LEU A 37 -4.00 -3.87 -7.13
N ARG A 38 -3.90 -2.62 -6.67
CA ARG A 38 -3.25 -2.31 -5.38
C ARG A 38 -4.08 -2.83 -4.21
N SER A 39 -5.41 -2.69 -4.31
CA SER A 39 -6.34 -3.26 -3.33
C SER A 39 -6.29 -4.78 -3.32
N LEU A 40 -6.27 -5.42 -4.50
CA LEU A 40 -6.20 -6.88 -4.63
C LEU A 40 -4.90 -7.45 -4.05
N PHE A 41 -3.76 -6.84 -4.38
CA PHE A 41 -2.47 -7.24 -3.82
C PHE A 41 -2.46 -7.19 -2.29
N LEU A 42 -2.99 -6.11 -1.70
CA LEU A 42 -3.11 -5.99 -0.26
C LEU A 42 -4.02 -7.07 0.33
N ILE A 43 -5.17 -7.35 -0.26
CA ILE A 43 -6.08 -8.42 0.20
C ILE A 43 -5.35 -9.77 0.21
N ILE A 44 -4.60 -10.10 -0.84
CA ILE A 44 -3.81 -11.34 -0.91
C ILE A 44 -2.79 -11.41 0.22
N VAL A 45 -2.01 -10.34 0.43
CA VAL A 45 -1.05 -10.26 1.55
C VAL A 45 -1.76 -10.45 2.89
N MET A 46 -2.96 -9.89 3.06
CA MET A 46 -3.71 -10.03 4.31
C MET A 46 -4.18 -11.48 4.55
N VAL A 47 -4.64 -12.17 3.51
CA VAL A 47 -5.04 -13.59 3.59
C VAL A 47 -3.84 -14.45 3.98
N ILE A 48 -2.68 -14.24 3.34
CA ILE A 48 -1.45 -14.99 3.64
C ILE A 48 -1.04 -14.79 5.10
N LEU A 49 -1.02 -13.54 5.59
CA LEU A 49 -0.66 -13.24 6.99
C LEU A 49 -1.65 -13.85 7.99
N THR A 50 -2.94 -13.82 7.68
CA THR A 50 -3.98 -14.44 8.53
C THR A 50 -3.79 -15.95 8.60
N ALA A 51 -3.57 -16.60 7.46
CA ALA A 51 -3.29 -18.03 7.41
C ALA A 51 -2.01 -18.40 8.19
N PHE A 52 -0.95 -17.59 8.05
CA PHE A 52 0.29 -17.76 8.81
C PHE A 52 0.06 -17.67 10.33
N CYS A 53 -0.67 -16.65 10.80
CA CYS A 53 -0.98 -16.52 12.23
C CYS A 53 -1.86 -17.69 12.72
N ALA A 54 -2.89 -18.07 11.96
CA ALA A 54 -3.78 -19.18 12.30
C ALA A 54 -3.04 -20.52 12.38
N TYR A 55 -2.01 -20.72 11.57
CA TYR A 55 -1.14 -21.88 11.61
C TYR A 55 -0.17 -21.86 12.81
N GLN A 56 0.38 -20.69 13.15
CA GLN A 56 1.41 -20.57 14.19
C GLN A 56 0.86 -20.67 15.62
N LEU A 57 -0.32 -20.08 15.90
CA LEU A 57 -0.93 -20.08 17.24
C LEU A 57 -1.11 -21.48 17.85
N PRO A 58 -1.69 -22.48 17.17
CA PRO A 58 -1.87 -23.81 17.75
C PRO A 58 -0.55 -24.50 18.05
N ASN A 59 0.48 -24.32 17.22
CA ASN A 59 1.81 -24.88 17.46
C ASN A 59 2.47 -24.25 18.69
N ILE A 60 2.33 -22.93 18.88
CA ILE A 60 2.80 -22.25 20.10
C ILE A 60 2.05 -22.77 21.34
N ALA A 61 0.73 -22.93 21.25
CA ALA A 61 -0.08 -23.44 22.36
C ALA A 61 0.26 -24.90 22.71
N TYR A 62 0.54 -25.72 21.69
CA TYR A 62 1.00 -27.09 21.85
C TYR A 62 2.33 -27.14 22.62
N ASP A 63 3.33 -26.37 22.17
CA ASP A 63 4.65 -26.31 22.81
C ASP A 63 4.59 -25.72 24.22
N TYR A 64 3.77 -24.69 24.44
CA TYR A 64 3.55 -24.11 25.77
C TYR A 64 2.97 -25.13 26.75
N LYS A 65 2.02 -25.95 26.30
CA LYS A 65 1.37 -26.96 27.15
C LYS A 65 2.32 -28.08 27.53
N ILE A 66 3.14 -28.55 26.59
CA ILE A 66 4.19 -29.54 26.89
C ILE A 66 5.21 -28.95 27.86
N GLY A 67 5.65 -27.71 27.62
CA GLY A 67 6.64 -27.02 28.46
C GLY A 67 6.26 -26.89 29.94
N GLN A 68 4.97 -26.93 30.30
CA GLN A 68 4.53 -26.87 31.69
C GLN A 68 4.87 -28.14 32.49
N ASN A 69 4.88 -29.31 31.85
CA ASN A 69 5.13 -30.61 32.48
C ASN A 69 6.08 -31.46 31.62
N ALA A 70 7.10 -30.83 31.03
CA ALA A 70 8.01 -31.49 30.11
C ALA A 70 8.96 -32.42 30.86
N ILE A 71 9.07 -33.65 30.37
CA ILE A 71 10.09 -34.61 30.80
C ILE A 71 11.00 -34.98 29.62
N PRO A 72 12.33 -34.99 29.81
CA PRO A 72 13.26 -35.41 28.78
C PRO A 72 13.09 -36.90 28.51
N VAL A 73 13.11 -37.27 27.24
CA VAL A 73 13.01 -38.66 26.78
C VAL A 73 14.12 -38.97 25.80
N ASP A 74 14.47 -40.24 25.65
CA ASP A 74 15.38 -40.70 24.60
C ASP A 74 14.54 -41.12 23.39
N ALA A 75 14.20 -40.14 22.55
CA ALA A 75 13.42 -40.32 21.33
C ALA A 75 14.32 -40.11 20.11
N ASP A 76 14.04 -40.84 19.04
CA ASP A 76 14.72 -40.64 17.76
C ASP A 76 14.17 -39.36 17.11
N VAL A 77 15.08 -38.50 16.64
CA VAL A 77 14.76 -37.16 16.14
C VAL A 77 15.36 -36.99 14.76
N ASP A 78 14.48 -36.98 13.76
CA ASP A 78 14.83 -36.58 12.40
C ASP A 78 14.27 -35.18 12.14
N GLY A 79 15.05 -34.29 11.53
CA GLY A 79 14.55 -32.94 11.30
C GLY A 79 15.38 -32.11 10.35
N SER A 80 14.73 -31.08 9.80
CA SER A 80 15.38 -30.09 8.96
C SER A 80 14.95 -28.69 9.35
N CYS A 81 15.92 -27.79 9.46
CA CYS A 81 15.68 -26.38 9.72
C CYS A 81 16.15 -25.54 8.53
N LYS A 82 15.27 -24.67 8.05
CA LYS A 82 15.55 -23.74 6.96
C LYS A 82 15.41 -22.31 7.44
N THR A 83 16.53 -21.60 7.43
CA THR A 83 16.57 -20.17 7.72
C THR A 83 16.27 -19.36 6.46
N SER A 84 15.23 -18.53 6.50
CA SER A 84 14.88 -17.56 5.47
C SER A 84 15.06 -16.14 6.02
N LEU A 85 15.44 -15.20 5.14
CA LEU A 85 15.48 -13.77 5.46
C LEU A 85 16.29 -13.41 6.72
N LEU A 86 17.52 -13.95 6.83
CA LEU A 86 18.55 -13.74 7.87
C LEU A 86 18.17 -13.97 9.34
N VAL A 87 16.89 -14.03 9.70
CA VAL A 87 16.43 -14.12 11.10
C VAL A 87 15.28 -15.10 11.34
N ILE A 88 14.63 -15.64 10.31
CA ILE A 88 13.47 -16.54 10.48
C ILE A 88 13.90 -17.98 10.22
N THR A 89 13.87 -18.84 11.23
CA THR A 89 14.19 -20.26 11.09
C THR A 89 12.92 -21.09 11.20
N ASN A 90 12.63 -21.88 10.17
CA ASN A 90 11.52 -22.84 10.14
C ASN A 90 12.09 -24.24 10.32
N CYS A 91 11.64 -24.96 11.33
CA CYS A 91 12.05 -26.32 11.61
C CYS A 91 10.86 -27.27 11.46
N SER A 92 11.11 -28.38 10.77
CA SER A 92 10.25 -29.55 10.73
C SER A 92 11.00 -30.67 11.43
N VAL A 93 10.40 -31.26 12.46
CA VAL A 93 10.98 -32.36 13.22
C VAL A 93 9.99 -33.51 13.28
N ASP A 94 10.48 -34.71 13.04
CA ASP A 94 9.77 -35.98 13.18
C ASP A 94 10.36 -36.72 14.39
N LEU A 95 9.50 -36.94 15.38
CA LEU A 95 9.86 -37.49 16.68
C LEU A 95 9.28 -38.91 16.79
N HIS A 96 10.16 -39.90 16.98
CA HIS A 96 9.80 -41.30 17.13
C HIS A 96 10.12 -41.78 18.54
N TYR A 97 9.07 -42.09 19.32
CA TYR A 97 9.22 -42.63 20.67
C TYR A 97 8.29 -43.81 20.89
N LYS A 98 8.88 -45.00 21.12
CA LYS A 98 8.17 -46.28 21.29
C LYS A 98 7.25 -46.58 20.08
N ARG A 99 5.93 -46.46 20.24
CA ARG A 99 4.92 -46.69 19.19
C ARG A 99 4.32 -45.39 18.64
N ASN A 100 4.78 -44.24 19.11
CA ASN A 100 4.27 -42.94 18.73
C ASN A 100 5.24 -42.27 17.76
N ALA A 101 4.71 -41.72 16.67
CA ALA A 101 5.42 -40.87 15.73
C ALA A 101 4.67 -39.54 15.65
N VAL A 102 5.38 -38.43 15.89
CA VAL A 102 4.81 -37.09 15.88
C VAL A 102 5.64 -36.22 14.95
N SER A 103 4.99 -35.67 13.92
CA SER A 103 5.58 -34.63 13.08
C SER A 103 5.19 -33.27 13.63
N HIS A 104 6.18 -32.45 13.95
CA HIS A 104 5.99 -31.14 14.55
C HIS A 104 6.74 -30.06 13.78
N ASN A 105 6.05 -28.94 13.57
CA ASN A 105 6.59 -27.81 12.83
C ASN A 105 6.60 -26.57 13.73
N PHE A 106 7.75 -25.91 13.82
CA PHE A 106 7.86 -24.67 14.56
C PHE A 106 8.77 -23.67 13.86
N THR A 107 8.37 -22.41 13.93
CA THR A 107 9.11 -21.27 13.39
C THR A 107 9.50 -20.35 14.53
N PHE A 108 10.75 -19.92 14.58
CA PHE A 108 11.26 -18.95 15.56
C PHE A 108 12.22 -17.93 14.92
N LEU A 109 12.50 -16.85 15.65
CA LEU A 109 13.51 -15.88 15.25
C LEU A 109 14.87 -16.26 15.84
N GLY A 110 15.86 -16.52 14.98
CA GLY A 110 17.20 -16.97 15.39
C GLY A 110 18.26 -16.61 14.35
N LEU A 111 19.47 -16.30 14.82
CA LEU A 111 20.61 -15.84 14.00
C LEU A 111 21.55 -16.98 13.57
N ASN A 112 21.13 -18.24 13.70
CA ASN A 112 22.03 -19.38 13.56
C ASN A 112 21.68 -20.20 12.33
N GLY A 113 22.54 -20.15 11.31
CA GLY A 113 22.53 -21.05 10.15
C GLY A 113 23.38 -22.31 10.35
N LYS A 114 23.59 -22.73 11.60
CA LYS A 114 24.38 -23.91 11.99
C LYS A 114 23.47 -24.99 12.56
N ASP A 115 24.00 -26.20 12.67
CA ASP A 115 23.31 -27.33 13.31
C ASP A 115 22.81 -26.93 14.71
N ILE A 116 21.54 -27.22 14.97
CA ILE A 116 20.85 -26.90 16.21
C ILE A 116 20.79 -28.20 17.00
N ALA A 117 21.50 -28.25 18.13
CA ALA A 117 21.33 -29.36 19.07
C ALA A 117 19.93 -29.27 19.68
N VAL A 118 19.21 -30.39 19.69
CA VAL A 118 17.85 -30.50 20.23
C VAL A 118 17.76 -31.65 21.20
N MET A 119 16.96 -31.46 22.25
CA MET A 119 16.60 -32.50 23.20
C MET A 119 15.10 -32.79 23.07
N PRO A 120 14.69 -34.04 22.80
CA PRO A 120 13.28 -34.38 22.72
C PRO A 120 12.62 -34.39 24.11
N LEU A 121 11.44 -33.78 24.18
CA LEU A 121 10.63 -33.61 25.38
C LEU A 121 9.25 -34.25 25.17
N MET A 122 8.74 -34.87 26.22
CA MET A 122 7.40 -35.47 26.26
C MET A 122 6.55 -34.79 27.35
N ASP A 123 5.25 -34.68 27.13
CA ASP A 123 4.30 -34.25 28.17
C ASP A 123 4.11 -35.37 29.20
N ALA A 124 4.42 -35.10 30.48
CA ALA A 124 4.26 -36.08 31.55
C ALA A 124 2.81 -36.55 31.75
N THR A 125 1.83 -35.74 31.33
CA THR A 125 0.40 -36.06 31.44
C THR A 125 -0.16 -36.78 30.22
N ASP A 126 0.52 -36.70 29.08
CA ASP A 126 0.08 -37.28 27.80
C ASP A 126 1.27 -37.73 26.94
N ASN A 127 1.59 -39.02 27.04
CA ASN A 127 2.72 -39.65 26.35
C ASN A 127 2.57 -39.67 24.80
N SER A 128 1.46 -39.19 24.24
CA SER A 128 1.29 -39.01 22.79
C SER A 128 1.83 -37.68 22.27
N LYS A 129 2.15 -36.74 23.17
CA LYS A 129 2.69 -35.42 22.80
C LYS A 129 4.20 -35.36 22.95
N LEU A 130 4.87 -34.96 21.88
CA LEU A 130 6.32 -34.85 21.79
C LEU A 130 6.68 -33.52 21.15
N THR A 131 7.72 -32.88 21.65
CA THR A 131 8.31 -31.67 21.07
C THR A 131 9.82 -31.65 21.35
N VAL A 132 10.50 -30.57 20.99
CA VAL A 132 11.91 -30.37 21.30
C VAL A 132 12.10 -29.17 22.23
N ASP A 133 13.15 -29.21 23.05
CA ASP A 133 13.55 -28.11 23.95
C ASP A 133 13.60 -26.75 23.26
N VAL A 134 14.20 -26.65 22.07
CA VAL A 134 14.27 -25.40 21.29
C VAL A 134 12.89 -24.85 20.95
N ALA A 135 11.90 -25.72 20.72
CA ALA A 135 10.53 -25.31 20.42
C ALA A 135 9.86 -24.73 21.69
N VAL A 136 10.11 -25.33 22.85
CA VAL A 136 9.60 -24.90 24.17
C VAL A 136 10.25 -23.59 24.63
N ASP A 137 11.58 -23.50 24.56
CA ASP A 137 12.34 -22.32 24.98
C ASP A 137 11.99 -21.10 24.12
N SER A 138 11.66 -21.33 22.84
CA SER A 138 11.25 -20.27 21.92
C SER A 138 9.76 -19.90 22.01
N VAL A 139 8.95 -20.55 22.84
CA VAL A 139 7.49 -20.27 22.95
C VAL A 139 7.22 -18.79 23.20
N MET A 140 7.93 -18.17 24.14
CA MET A 140 7.69 -16.77 24.50
C MET A 140 8.05 -15.80 23.37
N ILE A 141 9.19 -15.99 22.71
CA ILE A 141 9.57 -15.14 21.58
C ILE A 141 8.63 -15.35 20.38
N ARG A 142 8.20 -16.59 20.12
CA ARG A 142 7.21 -16.93 19.10
C ARG A 142 5.85 -16.30 19.38
N PHE A 143 5.42 -16.28 20.64
CA PHE A 143 4.18 -15.64 21.05
C PHE A 143 4.23 -14.12 20.88
N ILE A 144 5.29 -13.47 21.37
CA ILE A 144 5.46 -12.02 21.25
C ILE A 144 5.50 -11.59 19.78
N THR A 145 6.30 -12.28 18.97
CA THR A 145 6.42 -11.97 17.52
C THR A 145 5.08 -12.10 16.81
N THR A 146 4.31 -13.13 17.14
CA THR A 146 2.96 -13.35 16.60
C THR A 146 2.01 -12.21 17.00
N ILE A 147 2.01 -11.79 18.27
CA ILE A 147 1.19 -10.63 18.73
C ILE A 147 1.61 -9.34 18.01
N VAL A 148 2.90 -9.08 17.88
CA VAL A 148 3.42 -7.89 17.19
C VAL A 148 2.98 -7.88 15.73
N LEU A 149 3.05 -9.02 15.05
CA LEU A 149 2.58 -9.16 13.67
C LEU A 149 1.06 -8.92 13.56
N ILE A 150 0.26 -9.45 14.48
CA ILE A 150 -1.19 -9.20 14.55
C ILE A 150 -1.48 -7.71 14.79
N GLY A 151 -0.75 -7.05 15.69
CA GLY A 151 -0.89 -5.63 15.96
C GLY A 151 -0.57 -4.76 14.73
N LEU A 152 0.56 -5.05 14.07
CA LEU A 152 0.96 -4.40 12.82
C LEU A 152 -0.08 -4.61 11.72
N PHE A 153 -0.66 -5.81 11.66
CA PHE A 153 -1.70 -6.18 10.72
C PHE A 153 -2.98 -5.37 10.92
N ILE A 154 -3.48 -5.28 12.16
CA ILE A 154 -4.66 -4.46 12.50
C ILE A 154 -4.40 -2.98 12.14
N PHE A 155 -3.20 -2.48 12.45
CA PHE A 155 -2.81 -1.12 12.11
C PHE A 155 -2.83 -0.87 10.58
N CYS A 156 -2.31 -1.81 9.80
CA CYS A 156 -2.32 -1.75 8.33
C CYS A 156 -3.74 -1.76 7.78
N ILE A 157 -4.63 -2.62 8.30
CA ILE A 157 -6.05 -2.68 7.92
C ILE A 157 -6.72 -1.33 8.17
N PHE A 158 -6.54 -0.77 9.37
CA PHE A 158 -7.14 0.51 9.72
C PHE A 158 -6.71 1.62 8.76
N PHE A 159 -5.42 1.76 8.49
CA PHE A 159 -4.91 2.75 7.55
C PHE A 159 -5.41 2.52 6.13
N PHE A 160 -5.50 1.26 5.70
CA PHE A 160 -6.00 0.87 4.39
C PHE A 160 -7.48 1.25 4.21
N ILE A 161 -8.34 0.89 5.17
CA ILE A 161 -9.76 1.26 5.14
C ILE A 161 -9.88 2.79 5.05
N ARG A 162 -9.11 3.51 5.86
CA ARG A 162 -9.12 4.99 5.85
C ARG A 162 -8.63 5.58 4.52
N ALA A 163 -7.66 4.94 3.87
CA ALA A 163 -7.21 5.34 2.54
C ALA A 163 -8.27 5.05 1.46
N GLN A 164 -8.92 3.88 1.50
CA GLN A 164 -9.99 3.51 0.57
C GLN A 164 -11.23 4.39 0.70
N ILE A 165 -11.62 4.76 1.93
CA ILE A 165 -12.71 5.71 2.16
C ILE A 165 -12.36 7.07 1.53
N ARG A 166 -11.12 7.55 1.68
CA ARG A 166 -10.68 8.81 1.05
C ARG A 166 -10.69 8.74 -0.47
N ILE A 167 -10.18 7.67 -1.05
CA ILE A 167 -10.15 7.45 -2.51
C ILE A 167 -11.56 7.31 -3.07
N SER A 168 -12.44 6.57 -2.41
CA SER A 168 -13.83 6.40 -2.87
C SER A 168 -14.64 7.69 -2.78
N LYS A 169 -14.44 8.51 -1.73
CA LYS A 169 -15.01 9.87 -1.67
C LYS A 169 -14.52 10.74 -2.82
N MET A 170 -13.21 10.78 -3.05
CA MET A 170 -12.59 11.45 -4.19
C MET A 170 -13.19 11.03 -5.52
N ARG A 171 -13.33 9.72 -5.74
CA ARG A 171 -13.89 9.19 -6.98
C ARG A 171 -15.37 9.54 -7.13
N LYS A 172 -16.15 9.50 -6.04
CA LYS A 172 -17.56 9.92 -6.05
C LYS A 172 -17.71 11.40 -6.36
N GLU A 173 -16.90 12.26 -5.73
CA GLU A 173 -16.83 13.69 -6.03
C GLU A 173 -16.50 13.92 -7.51
N LEU A 174 -15.44 13.29 -8.01
CA LEU A 174 -15.00 13.40 -9.40
C LEU A 174 -16.07 12.95 -10.40
N LEU A 175 -16.77 11.85 -10.13
CA LEU A 175 -17.83 11.35 -11.00
C LEU A 175 -19.14 12.15 -10.86
N SER A 176 -19.38 12.80 -9.71
CA SER A 176 -20.58 13.63 -9.49
C SER A 176 -20.59 14.93 -10.29
N VAL A 177 -19.42 15.37 -10.76
CA VAL A 177 -19.24 16.56 -11.60
C VAL A 177 -20.05 16.44 -12.91
N GLY A 178 -20.28 15.22 -13.42
CA GLY A 178 -21.01 15.02 -14.67
C GLY A 178 -20.30 15.66 -15.88
N SER A 179 -21.05 15.96 -16.93
CA SER A 179 -20.55 16.66 -18.12
C SER A 179 -20.78 18.16 -17.97
N GLN A 180 -19.70 18.93 -17.80
CA GLN A 180 -19.77 20.38 -17.66
C GLN A 180 -18.54 21.08 -18.25
N PRO A 181 -18.61 22.38 -18.60
CA PRO A 181 -17.44 23.12 -19.05
C PRO A 181 -16.45 23.26 -17.89
N LEU A 182 -15.26 22.69 -18.07
CA LEU A 182 -14.19 22.73 -17.08
C LEU A 182 -13.28 23.92 -17.36
N LYS A 183 -12.75 24.54 -16.30
CA LYS A 183 -11.76 25.61 -16.40
C LYS A 183 -10.36 25.07 -16.17
N LEU A 184 -9.43 25.44 -17.05
CA LEU A 184 -8.01 25.15 -16.87
C LEU A 184 -7.41 26.11 -15.83
N ILE A 185 -6.68 25.55 -14.87
CA ILE A 185 -5.99 26.29 -13.80
C ILE A 185 -4.60 25.70 -13.57
N ALA A 186 -3.66 26.51 -13.08
CA ALA A 186 -2.34 26.05 -12.67
C ALA A 186 -2.22 26.11 -11.14
N ILE A 187 -2.05 24.96 -10.49
CA ILE A 187 -1.99 24.85 -9.03
C ILE A 187 -0.57 24.58 -8.54
N PRO A 188 -0.13 25.16 -7.41
CA PRO A 188 1.18 24.86 -6.84
C PRO A 188 1.22 23.42 -6.35
N ALA A 189 2.26 22.68 -6.74
CA ALA A 189 2.41 21.27 -6.38
C ALA A 189 3.87 20.89 -6.14
N LYS A 190 4.10 20.02 -5.17
CA LYS A 190 5.38 19.35 -4.99
C LYS A 190 5.45 18.15 -5.93
N VAL A 191 6.32 18.22 -6.93
CA VAL A 191 6.52 17.13 -7.90
C VAL A 191 7.76 16.33 -7.52
N ILE A 192 7.63 15.01 -7.47
CA ILE A 192 8.73 14.08 -7.22
C ILE A 192 8.82 13.13 -8.41
N ASN A 193 9.98 13.10 -9.05
CA ASN A 193 10.27 12.17 -10.12
C ASN A 193 10.95 10.92 -9.55
N ALA A 194 10.22 9.81 -9.54
CA ALA A 194 10.68 8.52 -9.03
C ALA A 194 10.83 7.55 -10.21
N ASN A 195 11.96 7.56 -10.92
CA ASN A 195 12.39 6.70 -12.05
C ASN A 195 11.33 6.33 -13.12
N ARG A 196 10.25 5.63 -12.75
CA ARG A 196 9.14 5.17 -13.59
C ARG A 196 7.81 5.89 -13.32
N GLN A 197 7.73 6.73 -12.30
CA GLN A 197 6.52 7.43 -11.85
C GLN A 197 6.81 8.88 -11.52
N ILE A 198 5.85 9.76 -11.82
CA ILE A 198 5.88 11.16 -11.41
C ILE A 198 4.71 11.36 -10.44
N ILE A 199 5.05 11.84 -9.25
CA ILE A 199 4.09 12.06 -8.17
C ILE A 199 3.97 13.57 -7.95
N ALA A 200 2.78 14.11 -8.18
CA ALA A 200 2.47 15.51 -7.90
C ALA A 200 1.57 15.61 -6.66
N THR A 201 2.03 16.33 -5.64
CA THR A 201 1.28 16.54 -4.40
C THR A 201 0.84 17.99 -4.31
N TYR A 202 -0.47 18.22 -4.29
CA TYR A 202 -1.07 19.55 -4.24
C TYR A 202 -2.04 19.65 -3.06
N LYS A 203 -2.34 20.87 -2.64
CA LYS A 203 -3.35 21.14 -1.61
C LYS A 203 -4.68 21.42 -2.28
N ARG A 204 -5.76 20.84 -1.76
CA ARG A 204 -7.14 21.18 -2.13
C ARG A 204 -7.95 21.43 -0.88
N GLU A 205 -8.98 22.24 -1.02
CA GLU A 205 -9.99 22.42 0.02
C GLU A 205 -11.10 21.40 -0.18
N LEU A 206 -11.47 20.70 0.89
CA LEU A 206 -12.63 19.83 0.93
C LEU A 206 -13.36 20.05 2.26
N ASP A 207 -14.65 20.36 2.21
CA ASP A 207 -15.48 20.64 3.39
C ASP A 207 -14.85 21.66 4.35
N GLY A 208 -14.27 22.74 3.82
CA GLY A 208 -13.62 23.80 4.61
C GLY A 208 -12.26 23.41 5.24
N LYS A 209 -11.72 22.24 4.88
CA LYS A 209 -10.39 21.77 5.36
C LYS A 209 -9.41 21.63 4.21
N GLN A 210 -8.20 22.16 4.40
CA GLN A 210 -7.10 21.91 3.48
C GLN A 210 -6.60 20.47 3.63
N ILE A 211 -6.63 19.72 2.54
CA ILE A 211 -6.12 18.37 2.46
C ILE A 211 -5.08 18.25 1.35
N SER A 212 -4.01 17.50 1.63
CA SER A 212 -3.00 17.17 0.64
C SER A 212 -3.49 16.01 -0.23
N THR A 213 -3.52 16.22 -1.54
CA THR A 213 -3.92 15.22 -2.53
C THR A 213 -2.73 14.91 -3.44
N GLY A 214 -2.48 13.63 -3.65
CA GLY A 214 -1.42 13.16 -4.54
C GLY A 214 -2.01 12.65 -5.84
N TYR A 215 -1.40 13.03 -6.96
CA TYR A 215 -1.55 12.40 -8.26
C TYR A 215 -0.30 11.57 -8.56
N SER A 216 -0.48 10.36 -9.08
CA SER A 216 0.62 9.47 -9.45
C SER A 216 0.46 9.00 -10.90
N GLY A 217 1.26 9.55 -11.80
CA GLY A 217 1.30 9.18 -13.22
C GLY A 217 2.50 8.29 -13.55
N LYS A 218 2.36 7.37 -14.52
CA LYS A 218 3.52 6.80 -15.24
C LYS A 218 4.09 7.85 -16.18
N LYS A 219 5.30 7.67 -16.73
CA LYS A 219 5.87 8.62 -17.72
C LYS A 219 4.92 9.00 -18.88
N LYS A 220 4.14 8.03 -19.38
CA LYS A 220 3.16 8.25 -20.48
C LYS A 220 1.85 8.94 -20.03
N SER A 221 1.61 9.00 -18.73
CA SER A 221 0.46 9.68 -18.11
C SER A 221 1.00 10.67 -17.07
N ALA A 222 2.10 11.34 -17.39
CA ALA A 222 2.72 12.29 -16.47
C ALA A 222 1.78 13.49 -16.27
N PRO A 223 1.78 14.15 -15.11
CA PRO A 223 1.12 15.43 -14.99
C PRO A 223 1.82 16.45 -15.89
N ILE A 224 1.08 17.41 -16.46
CA ILE A 224 1.68 18.55 -17.15
C ILE A 224 2.20 19.51 -16.08
N VAL A 225 3.51 19.71 -16.04
CA VAL A 225 4.23 20.49 -15.03
C VAL A 225 4.68 21.80 -15.64
N LEU A 226 4.58 22.90 -14.89
CA LEU A 226 5.15 24.19 -15.23
C LEU A 226 6.10 24.64 -14.13
N GLU A 227 7.18 25.31 -14.50
CA GLU A 227 8.07 25.97 -13.56
C GLU A 227 7.96 27.48 -13.73
N SER A 228 7.67 28.20 -12.65
CA SER A 228 7.59 29.66 -12.65
C SER A 228 8.07 30.22 -11.33
N ASN A 229 8.94 31.24 -11.37
CA ASN A 229 9.48 31.91 -10.19
C ASN A 229 10.10 30.97 -9.14
N GLY A 230 10.75 29.88 -9.58
CA GLY A 230 11.36 28.89 -8.69
C GLY A 230 10.37 27.97 -7.96
N ALA A 231 9.08 28.05 -8.29
CA ALA A 231 8.03 27.16 -7.79
C ALA A 231 7.49 26.25 -8.91
N THR A 232 7.14 25.02 -8.54
CA THR A 232 6.56 24.04 -9.46
C THR A 232 5.04 24.09 -9.39
N TYR A 233 4.41 24.17 -10.56
CA TYR A 233 2.97 24.16 -10.75
C TYR A 233 2.57 22.95 -11.59
N VAL A 234 1.34 22.50 -11.45
CA VAL A 234 0.74 21.48 -12.34
C VAL A 234 -0.54 22.02 -12.94
N LEU A 235 -0.77 21.70 -14.22
CA LEU A 235 -2.05 21.98 -14.84
C LEU A 235 -3.12 21.08 -14.24
N ALA A 236 -4.23 21.69 -13.89
CA ALA A 236 -5.41 21.03 -13.36
C ALA A 236 -6.66 21.63 -13.99
N VAL A 237 -7.75 20.87 -13.96
CA VAL A 237 -9.07 21.30 -14.38
C VAL A 237 -9.97 21.39 -13.16
N ALA A 238 -10.77 22.44 -13.08
CA ALA A 238 -11.75 22.62 -12.00
C ALA A 238 -13.14 22.88 -12.57
N SER A 239 -14.15 22.33 -11.90
CA SER A 239 -15.54 22.73 -12.11
C SER A 239 -15.79 24.07 -11.43
N ALA A 240 -16.56 24.94 -12.08
CA ALA A 240 -16.98 26.22 -11.53
C ALA A 240 -17.82 26.10 -10.24
N GLN A 241 -18.48 24.94 -10.03
CA GLN A 241 -19.38 24.71 -8.89
C GLN A 241 -18.65 24.17 -7.66
N GLN A 242 -17.68 23.27 -7.85
CA GLN A 242 -17.00 22.59 -6.75
C GLN A 242 -15.62 23.17 -6.43
N ASN A 243 -15.00 23.89 -7.38
CA ASN A 243 -13.64 24.43 -7.26
C ASN A 243 -12.59 23.40 -6.79
N ILE A 244 -12.84 22.12 -7.05
CA ILE A 244 -11.91 21.04 -6.74
C ILE A 244 -10.96 20.90 -7.94
N PRO A 245 -9.64 21.12 -7.77
CA PRO A 245 -8.68 20.97 -8.85
C PRO A 245 -8.39 19.49 -9.12
N TYR A 246 -8.45 19.10 -10.38
CA TYR A 246 -8.11 17.76 -10.85
C TYR A 246 -6.93 17.81 -11.82
N VAL A 247 -5.80 17.21 -11.43
CA VAL A 247 -4.56 17.27 -12.23
C VAL A 247 -4.76 16.66 -13.62
N LEU A 248 -4.36 17.41 -14.64
CA LEU A 248 -4.40 17.00 -16.04
C LEU A 248 -3.18 16.15 -16.37
N ASP A 249 -3.42 14.99 -16.95
CA ASP A 249 -2.39 14.12 -17.48
C ASP A 249 -2.00 14.54 -18.90
N PHE A 250 -0.75 14.27 -19.30
CA PHE A 250 -0.22 14.61 -20.61
C PHE A 250 -1.10 14.14 -21.79
N PRO A 251 -1.62 12.90 -21.84
CA PRO A 251 -2.53 12.48 -22.90
C PRO A 251 -3.98 12.96 -22.70
N MET A 252 -4.24 13.78 -21.68
CA MET A 252 -5.54 14.38 -21.35
C MET A 252 -6.68 13.35 -21.26
N GLN A 253 -6.36 12.13 -20.83
CA GLN A 253 -7.34 11.05 -20.70
C GLN A 253 -8.35 11.36 -19.61
N ARG A 254 -7.96 12.11 -18.58
CA ARG A 254 -8.85 12.51 -17.49
C ARG A 254 -10.09 13.23 -17.98
N ILE A 255 -9.99 14.01 -19.06
CA ILE A 255 -11.11 14.78 -19.63
C ILE A 255 -11.70 14.15 -20.90
N GLN A 256 -11.22 12.98 -21.31
CA GLN A 256 -11.62 12.33 -22.56
C GLN A 256 -11.45 13.28 -23.78
N ALA A 257 -10.30 13.94 -23.86
CA ALA A 257 -9.96 14.79 -25.01
C ALA A 257 -9.85 13.95 -26.29
N THR A 258 -10.26 14.52 -27.42
CA THR A 258 -10.03 13.89 -28.73
C THR A 258 -8.56 14.04 -29.15
N PRO A 259 -8.05 13.19 -30.05
CA PRO A 259 -6.66 13.31 -30.53
C PRO A 259 -6.35 14.71 -31.10
N GLU A 260 -7.31 15.34 -31.76
CA GLU A 260 -7.17 16.68 -32.33
C GLU A 260 -7.07 17.76 -31.24
N GLU A 261 -7.90 17.65 -30.19
CA GLU A 261 -7.86 18.54 -29.01
C GLU A 261 -6.52 18.42 -28.26
N VAL A 262 -6.01 17.19 -28.11
CA VAL A 262 -4.71 16.94 -27.48
C VAL A 262 -3.58 17.57 -28.29
N GLN A 263 -3.56 17.35 -29.61
CA GLN A 263 -2.53 17.89 -30.49
C GLN A 263 -2.54 19.42 -30.46
N HIS A 264 -3.70 20.04 -30.66
CA HIS A 264 -3.83 21.49 -30.66
C HIS A 264 -3.36 22.12 -29.34
N PHE A 265 -3.73 21.50 -28.21
CA PHE A 265 -3.32 21.99 -26.90
C PHE A 265 -1.80 21.83 -26.68
N HIS A 266 -1.21 20.71 -27.12
CA HIS A 266 0.23 20.48 -26.98
C HIS A 266 1.07 21.43 -27.86
N ASP A 267 0.62 21.71 -29.08
CA ASP A 267 1.28 22.66 -29.96
C ASP A 267 1.35 24.06 -29.30
N VAL A 268 0.24 24.51 -28.71
CA VAL A 268 0.20 25.80 -28.00
C VAL A 268 1.07 25.80 -26.72
N LEU A 269 1.13 24.68 -26.00
CA LEU A 269 2.03 24.55 -24.84
C LEU A 269 3.52 24.62 -25.25
N GLN A 270 3.88 24.08 -26.41
CA GLN A 270 5.24 24.17 -26.96
C GLN A 270 5.56 25.59 -27.43
N GLU A 271 4.64 26.26 -28.12
CA GLU A 271 4.81 27.66 -28.56
C GLU A 271 5.05 28.61 -27.38
N GLU A 272 4.38 28.38 -26.25
CA GLU A 272 4.54 29.18 -25.04
C GLU A 272 5.70 28.70 -24.15
N GLY A 273 6.47 27.69 -24.58
CA GLY A 273 7.66 27.19 -23.88
C GLY A 273 7.37 26.51 -22.55
N ILE A 274 6.17 25.95 -22.37
CA ILE A 274 5.74 25.27 -21.14
C ILE A 274 6.23 23.81 -21.11
N ILE A 275 6.29 23.16 -22.28
CA ILE A 275 6.76 21.78 -22.45
C ILE A 275 7.80 21.65 -23.57
#